data_AF-A0AAC9QV68-F1
#
_entry.id   AF-A0AAC9QV68-F1
#
_cell.length_a   1.000
_cell.length_b   1.000
_cell.length_c   1.000
_cell.angle_alpha   90.00
_cell.angle_beta   90.00
_cell.angle_gamma   90.00
#
_symmetry.space_group_name_H-M   'P 1'
#
loop_
_entity.id
_entity.type
_entity.pdbx_description
1 polymer ?
#
loop_
_entity_poly.entity_id
_entity_poly.type
_entity_poly.pdbx_seq_one_letter_code
_entity_poly.pdbx_strand_id
1 'polypeptide(L)'
;MLCHSQLNLLSQLTALPLPVHPEDLPIPISEMVAVHRRHYPKLAGDAAMTSKEWRHSLELIQKDSALMSLQILSQADEPRNGLYGLCFSSDSPETGIITFRGTVGLGGWIDNYKGAFSAETDQQKNALRFYEYCKKKFGFSNFDLAGHSKGGNDAQYITILNGECVNQCVSFNSPGFSADFIGKYYHQIKKNREKITAYEGAYDIVNILLTSIAGKRLVIETGSKTPKNNHKPNHILNAFGHIGLPGKRHPLYNSIQNMTVAMTFAVFQAKRNLKRKNKKNPA
;
A
#
# COMPACT_ATOMS: atom_id res chain seq x y z
N MET A 1 10.86 4.00 15.83
CA MET A 1 10.55 3.30 14.56
C MET A 1 9.60 2.14 14.83
N LEU A 2 8.44 2.12 14.17
CA LEU A 2 7.45 1.06 14.36
C LEU A 2 7.90 -0.26 13.73
N CYS A 3 7.45 -1.37 14.30
CA CYS A 3 7.63 -2.68 13.70
C CYS A 3 6.67 -2.88 12.50
N HIS A 4 6.97 -3.86 11.64
CA HIS A 4 6.15 -4.12 10.44
C HIS A 4 4.68 -4.47 10.77
N SER A 5 4.43 -5.14 11.90
CA SER A 5 3.07 -5.43 12.38
C SER A 5 2.28 -4.17 12.70
N GLN A 6 2.90 -3.22 13.40
CA GLN A 6 2.31 -1.94 13.73
C GLN A 6 1.98 -1.14 12.47
N LEU A 7 2.88 -1.13 11.47
CA LEU A 7 2.62 -0.51 10.18
C LEU A 7 1.45 -1.18 9.42
N ASN A 8 1.27 -2.50 9.54
CA ASN A 8 0.09 -3.15 8.97
C ASN A 8 -1.21 -2.72 9.67
N LEU A 9 -1.18 -2.59 10.99
CA LEU A 9 -2.32 -2.12 11.78
C LEU A 9 -2.69 -0.68 11.43
N LEU A 10 -1.70 0.22 11.22
CA LEU A 10 -1.97 1.58 10.72
C LEU A 10 -2.55 1.56 9.31
N SER A 11 -2.01 0.74 8.41
CA SER A 11 -2.58 0.52 7.07
C SER A 11 -4.05 0.09 7.14
N GLN A 12 -4.42 -0.79 8.07
CA GLN A 12 -5.82 -1.16 8.30
C GLN A 12 -6.64 0.02 8.82
N LEU A 13 -6.12 0.78 9.78
CA LEU A 13 -6.79 1.95 10.33
C LEU A 13 -7.18 2.96 9.23
N THR A 14 -6.36 3.14 8.19
CA THR A 14 -6.70 4.01 7.05
C THR A 14 -7.88 3.56 6.21
N ALA A 15 -8.37 2.32 6.37
CA ALA A 15 -9.59 1.90 5.70
C ALA A 15 -10.85 2.44 6.39
N LEU A 16 -10.75 2.90 7.63
CA LEU A 16 -11.86 3.44 8.39
C LEU A 16 -12.03 4.93 8.11
N PRO A 17 -13.26 5.43 7.90
CA PRO A 17 -13.52 6.87 7.82
C PRO A 17 -13.12 7.55 9.13
N LEU A 18 -12.41 8.69 9.03
CA LEU A 18 -12.10 9.47 10.22
C LEU A 18 -13.39 10.02 10.87
N PRO A 19 -13.50 9.97 12.20
CA PRO A 19 -14.66 10.49 12.92
C PRO A 19 -14.67 12.03 13.05
N VAL A 20 -13.61 12.70 12.58
CA VAL A 20 -13.38 14.14 12.66
C VAL A 20 -13.12 14.72 11.28
N HIS A 21 -13.42 16.01 11.10
CA HIS A 21 -13.16 16.70 9.84
C HIS A 21 -11.65 16.95 9.65
N PRO A 22 -11.15 17.02 8.39
CA PRO A 22 -9.73 17.28 8.11
C PRO A 22 -9.17 18.53 8.79
N GLU A 23 -9.98 19.57 8.97
CA GLU A 23 -9.60 20.84 9.60
C GLU A 23 -9.35 20.70 11.10
N ASP A 24 -9.91 19.67 11.74
CA ASP A 24 -9.80 19.42 13.18
C ASP A 24 -8.59 18.55 13.56
N LEU A 25 -7.75 18.18 12.58
CA LEU A 25 -6.48 17.48 12.82
C LEU A 25 -5.44 18.44 13.43
N PRO A 26 -4.55 17.98 14.34
CA PRO A 26 -4.27 16.58 14.63
C PRO A 26 -5.16 15.96 15.74
N ILE A 27 -5.44 14.67 15.62
CA ILE A 27 -6.10 13.89 16.68
C ILE A 27 -5.29 12.65 17.08
N PRO A 28 -5.34 12.20 18.35
CA PRO A 28 -4.70 10.96 18.76
C PRO A 28 -5.35 9.72 18.12
N ILE A 29 -4.54 8.69 17.80
CA ILE A 29 -5.08 7.37 17.39
C ILE A 29 -6.01 6.80 18.47
N SER A 30 -5.74 7.08 19.74
CA SER A 30 -6.56 6.63 20.86
C SER A 30 -8.01 7.11 20.78
N GLU A 31 -8.24 8.32 20.27
CA GLU A 31 -9.57 8.88 20.07
C GLU A 31 -10.30 8.20 18.90
N MET A 32 -9.63 8.08 17.75
CA MET A 32 -10.18 7.38 16.59
C MET A 32 -10.60 5.94 16.94
N VAL A 33 -9.72 5.20 17.64
CA VAL A 33 -10.02 3.86 18.13
C VAL A 33 -11.24 3.90 19.05
N ALA A 34 -11.28 4.77 20.06
CA ALA A 34 -12.39 4.86 21.00
C ALA A 34 -13.76 5.09 20.31
N VAL A 35 -13.81 5.92 19.27
CA VAL A 35 -15.04 6.17 18.50
C VAL A 35 -15.47 4.93 17.73
N HIS A 36 -14.58 4.30 16.95
CA HIS A 36 -14.95 3.12 16.15
C HIS A 36 -15.35 1.92 17.00
N ARG A 37 -14.79 1.78 18.22
CA ARG A 37 -15.18 0.72 19.15
C ARG A 37 -16.65 0.77 19.56
N ARG A 38 -17.25 1.96 19.61
CA ARG A 38 -18.68 2.13 19.93
C ARG A 38 -19.60 1.63 18.79
N HIS A 39 -19.03 1.36 17.61
CA HIS A 39 -19.80 1.13 16.39
C HIS A 39 -19.31 -0.06 15.54
N TYR A 40 -18.72 -1.11 16.14
CA TYR A 40 -18.22 -2.28 15.39
C TYR A 40 -19.19 -2.89 14.36
N PRO A 41 -20.52 -3.02 14.62
CA PRO A 41 -21.44 -3.57 13.63
C PRO A 41 -21.46 -2.77 12.32
N LYS A 42 -21.20 -1.45 12.38
CA LYS A 42 -21.18 -0.56 11.21
C LYS A 42 -19.92 -0.70 10.35
N LEU A 43 -18.89 -1.38 10.85
CA LEU A 43 -17.62 -1.59 10.12
C LEU A 43 -17.64 -2.86 9.25
N ALA A 44 -18.73 -3.63 9.25
CA ALA A 44 -18.81 -4.85 8.46
C ALA A 44 -18.72 -4.55 6.96
N GLY A 45 -17.79 -5.22 6.27
CA GLY A 45 -17.63 -5.12 4.82
C GLY A 45 -16.50 -4.18 4.39
N ASP A 46 -16.05 -3.28 5.26
CA ASP A 46 -14.92 -2.39 4.97
C ASP A 46 -13.65 -3.21 4.77
N ALA A 47 -12.99 -3.03 3.61
CA ALA A 47 -11.86 -3.82 3.15
C ALA A 47 -12.10 -5.36 3.18
N ALA A 48 -13.36 -5.78 2.98
CA ALA A 48 -13.82 -7.17 3.09
C ALA A 48 -13.62 -7.82 4.48
N MET A 49 -13.37 -7.01 5.52
CA MET A 49 -13.29 -7.47 6.90
C MET A 49 -14.67 -7.47 7.57
N THR A 50 -14.92 -8.48 8.38
CA THR A 50 -16.11 -8.58 9.23
C THR A 50 -15.99 -7.66 10.44
N SER A 51 -17.11 -7.32 11.09
CA SER A 51 -17.09 -6.57 12.36
C SER A 51 -16.23 -7.22 13.45
N LYS A 52 -16.12 -8.56 13.46
CA LYS A 52 -15.28 -9.29 14.41
C LYS A 52 -13.79 -9.09 14.11
N GLU A 53 -13.40 -9.12 12.84
CA GLU A 53 -12.03 -8.86 12.40
C GLU A 53 -11.62 -7.41 12.66
N TRP A 54 -12.52 -6.44 12.40
CA TRP A 54 -12.29 -5.04 12.75
C TRP A 54 -12.17 -4.82 14.26
N ARG A 55 -13.06 -5.43 15.05
CA ARG A 55 -12.97 -5.39 16.51
C ARG A 55 -11.61 -5.88 16.99
N HIS A 56 -11.18 -7.03 16.50
CA HIS A 56 -9.89 -7.60 16.88
C HIS A 56 -8.72 -6.68 16.52
N SER A 57 -8.72 -6.10 15.33
CA SER A 57 -7.65 -5.20 14.88
C SER A 57 -7.59 -3.92 15.74
N LEU A 58 -8.75 -3.33 16.07
CA LEU A 58 -8.83 -2.18 16.97
C LEU A 58 -8.41 -2.51 18.40
N GLU A 59 -8.71 -3.72 18.90
CA GLU A 59 -8.24 -4.19 20.21
C GLU A 59 -6.72 -4.40 20.25
N LEU A 60 -6.12 -4.89 19.16
CA LEU A 60 -4.66 -5.00 19.04
C LEU A 60 -4.00 -3.62 19.06
N ILE A 61 -4.51 -2.66 18.29
CA ILE A 61 -4.04 -1.26 18.31
C ILE A 61 -4.16 -0.69 19.72
N GLN A 62 -5.31 -0.90 20.39
CA GLN A 62 -5.55 -0.36 21.72
C GLN A 62 -4.56 -0.84 22.79
N LYS A 63 -4.08 -2.08 22.68
CA LYS A 63 -3.11 -2.67 23.61
C LYS A 63 -1.67 -2.23 23.35
N ASP A 64 -1.41 -1.60 22.20
CA ASP A 64 -0.10 -1.13 21.80
C ASP A 64 0.06 0.36 22.14
N SER A 65 0.83 0.64 23.20
CA SER A 65 1.04 2.01 23.67
C SER A 65 1.74 2.90 22.66
N ALA A 66 2.63 2.34 21.83
CA ALA A 66 3.31 3.10 20.78
C ALA A 66 2.31 3.56 19.73
N LEU A 67 1.45 2.65 19.23
CA LEU A 67 0.38 3.01 18.30
C LEU A 67 -0.61 4.03 18.90
N MET A 68 -1.06 3.81 20.13
CA MET A 68 -2.04 4.68 20.78
C MET A 68 -1.53 6.09 21.07
N SER A 69 -0.20 6.29 21.11
CA SER A 69 0.43 7.59 21.32
C SER A 69 0.54 8.45 20.06
N LEU A 70 0.42 7.85 18.87
CA LEU A 70 0.59 8.57 17.61
C LEU A 70 -0.57 9.54 17.37
N GLN A 71 -0.26 10.65 16.70
CA GLN A 71 -1.22 11.64 16.25
C GLN A 71 -1.47 11.45 14.74
N ILE A 72 -2.72 11.51 14.31
CA ILE A 72 -3.10 11.64 12.91
C ILE A 72 -2.96 13.12 12.55
N LEU A 73 -1.98 13.47 11.73
CA LEU A 73 -1.59 14.84 11.43
C LEU A 73 -2.29 15.42 10.21
N SER A 74 -2.55 14.57 9.21
CA SER A 74 -3.22 14.98 7.99
C SER A 74 -3.87 13.78 7.32
N GLN A 75 -4.87 14.07 6.49
CA GLN A 75 -5.46 13.10 5.58
C GLN A 75 -5.43 13.60 4.14
N ALA A 76 -5.45 12.65 3.20
CA ALA A 76 -5.85 12.87 1.83
C ALA A 76 -7.05 11.97 1.54
N ASP A 77 -8.11 12.55 0.99
CA ASP A 77 -9.29 11.83 0.51
C ASP A 77 -9.66 12.35 -0.88
N GLU A 78 -9.27 11.61 -1.90
CA GLU A 78 -9.44 11.99 -3.31
C GLU A 78 -10.31 10.94 -4.03
N PRO A 79 -11.64 10.94 -3.80
CA PRO A 79 -12.53 9.87 -4.24
C PRO A 79 -12.58 9.69 -5.76
N ARG A 80 -12.26 10.74 -6.54
CA ARG A 80 -12.22 10.70 -8.01
C ARG A 80 -11.14 9.77 -8.55
N ASN A 81 -10.02 9.64 -7.86
CA ASN A 81 -8.88 8.81 -8.26
C ASN A 81 -8.60 7.66 -7.28
N GLY A 82 -9.36 7.59 -6.18
CA GLY A 82 -9.35 6.46 -5.25
C GLY A 82 -8.32 6.56 -4.13
N LEU A 83 -7.48 7.60 -4.10
CA LEU A 83 -6.51 7.79 -3.03
C LEU A 83 -7.24 8.07 -1.72
N TYR A 84 -6.85 7.32 -0.68
CA TYR A 84 -7.05 7.73 0.69
C TYR A 84 -5.77 7.43 1.46
N GLY A 85 -5.31 8.36 2.29
CA GLY A 85 -4.09 8.20 3.05
C GLY A 85 -4.09 9.03 4.32
N LEU A 86 -3.44 8.52 5.35
CA LEU A 86 -3.25 9.20 6.63
C LEU A 86 -1.76 9.40 6.88
N CYS A 87 -1.41 10.60 7.32
CA CYS A 87 -0.09 10.92 7.84
C CYS A 87 -0.16 10.95 9.36
N PHE A 88 0.77 10.25 10.01
CA PHE A 88 0.88 10.17 11.46
C PHE A 88 2.21 10.77 11.93
N SER A 89 2.22 11.20 13.19
CA SER A 89 3.46 11.46 13.91
C SER A 89 4.28 10.18 14.06
N SER A 90 5.54 10.35 14.46
CA SER A 90 6.42 9.26 14.89
C SER A 90 6.99 9.57 16.26
N ASP A 91 7.75 8.63 16.82
CA ASP A 91 8.58 8.84 18.01
C ASP A 91 9.76 9.78 17.74
N SER A 92 10.12 9.97 16.46
CA SER A 92 11.10 10.97 16.02
C SER A 92 10.39 12.18 15.37
N PRO A 93 10.67 13.42 15.82
CA PRO A 93 10.03 14.63 15.28
C PRO A 93 10.39 14.89 13.81
N GLU A 94 11.49 14.32 13.31
CA GLU A 94 11.93 14.46 11.92
C GLU A 94 11.34 13.39 10.99
N THR A 95 10.60 12.42 11.54
CA THR A 95 10.07 11.28 10.79
C THR A 95 8.55 11.31 10.75
N GLY A 96 7.98 11.33 9.54
CA GLY A 96 6.55 11.09 9.34
C GLY A 96 6.25 9.62 9.06
N ILE A 97 5.07 9.16 9.44
CA ILE A 97 4.56 7.86 8.99
C ILE A 97 3.41 8.13 8.04
N ILE A 98 3.41 7.54 6.85
CA ILE A 98 2.27 7.65 5.93
C ILE A 98 1.80 6.27 5.56
N THR A 99 0.50 6.04 5.74
CA THR A 99 -0.13 4.83 5.25
C THR A 99 -1.25 5.14 4.27
N PHE A 100 -1.37 4.31 3.24
CA PHE A 100 -2.34 4.49 2.17
C PHE A 100 -3.34 3.32 2.16
N ARG A 101 -4.61 3.66 1.93
CA ARG A 101 -5.69 2.70 1.77
C ARG A 101 -5.57 2.00 0.41
N GLY A 102 -6.01 0.74 0.37
CA GLY A 102 -6.27 0.04 -0.88
C GLY A 102 -7.43 0.63 -1.69
N THR A 103 -7.69 0.00 -2.84
CA THR A 103 -8.75 0.42 -3.77
C THR A 103 -10.15 0.27 -3.16
N VAL A 104 -10.97 1.31 -3.32
CA VAL A 104 -12.43 1.25 -3.14
C VAL A 104 -13.12 1.78 -4.40
N GLY A 105 -14.24 1.16 -4.78
CA GLY A 105 -15.10 1.64 -5.87
C GLY A 105 -14.50 1.59 -7.29
N LEU A 106 -15.30 2.00 -8.27
CA LEU A 106 -15.01 1.90 -9.71
C LEU A 106 -13.75 2.68 -10.15
N GLY A 107 -13.49 3.86 -9.55
CA GLY A 107 -12.34 4.70 -9.92
C GLY A 107 -10.99 4.02 -9.69
N GLY A 108 -10.81 3.34 -8.56
CA GLY A 108 -9.57 2.61 -8.30
C GLY A 108 -9.43 1.34 -9.15
N TRP A 109 -10.52 0.71 -9.58
CA TRP A 109 -10.46 -0.40 -10.56
C TRP A 109 -9.93 0.07 -11.92
N ILE A 110 -10.36 1.26 -12.39
CA ILE A 110 -9.84 1.87 -13.62
C ILE A 110 -8.35 2.22 -13.47
N ASP A 111 -7.93 2.75 -12.32
CA ASP A 111 -6.52 3.06 -12.05
C ASP A 111 -5.65 1.79 -12.02
N ASN A 112 -6.14 0.69 -11.41
CA ASN A 112 -5.48 -0.61 -11.42
C ASN A 112 -5.29 -1.15 -12.84
N TYR A 113 -6.32 -1.03 -13.69
CA TYR A 113 -6.22 -1.41 -15.10
C TYR A 113 -5.18 -0.57 -15.85
N LYS A 114 -5.19 0.76 -15.66
CA LYS A 114 -4.19 1.67 -16.25
C LYS A 114 -2.78 1.32 -15.78
N GLY A 115 -2.62 0.98 -14.50
CA GLY A 115 -1.34 0.63 -13.87
C GLY A 115 -0.67 -0.60 -14.49
N ALA A 116 -1.44 -1.51 -15.10
CA ALA A 116 -0.89 -2.65 -15.83
C ALA A 116 -0.14 -2.25 -17.11
N PHE A 117 -0.47 -1.08 -17.70
CA PHE A 117 0.05 -0.67 -19.01
C PHE A 117 0.54 0.77 -19.06
N SER A 118 0.73 1.42 -17.91
CA SER A 118 1.22 2.80 -17.83
C SER A 118 2.39 2.89 -16.87
N ALA A 119 3.30 3.83 -17.15
CA ALA A 119 4.45 4.04 -16.28
C ALA A 119 4.08 4.69 -14.96
N GLU A 120 2.93 5.36 -14.87
CA GLU A 120 2.45 6.01 -13.65
C GLU A 120 0.92 6.04 -13.70
N THR A 121 0.29 6.02 -12.54
CA THR A 121 -1.16 6.19 -12.41
C THR A 121 -1.50 7.50 -11.72
N ASP A 122 -2.76 7.92 -11.79
CA ASP A 122 -3.18 9.18 -11.19
C ASP A 122 -3.18 9.05 -9.66
N GLN A 123 -3.57 7.88 -9.13
CA GLN A 123 -3.50 7.60 -7.69
C GLN A 123 -2.05 7.70 -7.16
N GLN A 124 -1.07 7.11 -7.86
CA GLN A 124 0.35 7.19 -7.49
C GLN A 124 0.86 8.63 -7.43
N LYS A 125 0.48 9.46 -8.41
CA LYS A 125 0.85 10.89 -8.44
C LYS A 125 0.20 11.68 -7.30
N ASN A 126 -1.04 11.35 -6.94
CA ASN A 126 -1.69 11.96 -5.78
C ASN A 126 -1.03 11.53 -4.48
N ALA A 127 -0.65 10.25 -4.34
CA ALA A 127 0.06 9.76 -3.16
C ALA A 127 1.39 10.50 -2.99
N LEU A 128 2.12 10.72 -4.10
CA LEU A 128 3.33 11.55 -4.09
C LEU A 128 3.04 13.00 -3.68
N ARG A 129 1.98 13.63 -4.21
CA ARG A 129 1.57 14.98 -3.79
C ARG A 129 1.27 15.05 -2.29
N PHE A 130 0.57 14.06 -1.75
CA PHE A 130 0.27 13.99 -0.33
C PHE A 130 1.53 13.82 0.52
N TYR A 131 2.46 12.96 0.08
CA TYR A 131 3.77 12.82 0.70
C TYR A 131 4.55 14.16 0.71
N GLU A 132 4.64 14.85 -0.42
CA GLU A 132 5.34 16.14 -0.51
C GLU A 132 4.67 17.23 0.34
N TYR A 133 3.34 17.22 0.40
CA TYR A 133 2.58 18.08 1.30
C TYR A 133 2.97 17.83 2.77
N CYS A 134 2.97 16.57 3.21
CA CYS A 134 3.32 16.22 4.58
C CYS A 134 4.78 16.59 4.90
N LYS A 135 5.70 16.31 3.97
CA LYS A 135 7.12 16.68 4.06
C LYS A 135 7.27 18.19 4.28
N LYS A 136 6.62 19.00 3.46
CA LYS A 136 6.69 20.46 3.56
C LYS A 136 5.99 21.00 4.80
N LYS A 137 4.77 20.54 5.09
CA LYS A 137 3.93 21.08 6.16
C LYS A 137 4.50 20.79 7.55
N PHE A 138 5.04 19.58 7.74
CA PHE A 138 5.51 19.12 9.05
C PHE A 138 7.03 19.13 9.19
N GLY A 139 7.77 19.52 8.14
CA GLY A 139 9.23 19.60 8.18
C GLY A 139 9.93 18.25 8.31
N PHE A 140 9.28 17.16 7.92
CA PHE A 140 9.86 15.83 8.00
C PHE A 140 11.02 15.65 7.01
N SER A 141 12.12 15.09 7.51
CA SER A 141 13.28 14.73 6.69
C SER A 141 13.23 13.28 6.25
N ASN A 142 12.53 12.43 7.02
CA ASN A 142 12.45 11.00 6.80
C ASN A 142 11.00 10.49 6.87
N PHE A 143 10.74 9.34 6.24
CA PHE A 143 9.42 8.72 6.22
C PHE A 143 9.46 7.20 6.37
N ASP A 144 8.52 6.69 7.17
CA ASP A 144 8.11 5.30 7.16
C ASP A 144 6.81 5.18 6.36
N LEU A 145 6.85 4.43 5.26
CA LEU A 145 5.71 4.27 4.37
C LEU A 145 5.10 2.89 4.50
N ALA A 146 3.78 2.79 4.52
CA ALA A 146 3.12 1.49 4.44
C ALA A 146 1.78 1.52 3.71
N GLY A 147 1.25 0.34 3.40
CA GLY A 147 -0.08 0.23 2.83
C GLY A 147 -0.41 -1.18 2.38
N HIS A 148 -1.70 -1.45 2.32
CA HIS A 148 -2.24 -2.71 1.81
C HIS A 148 -2.71 -2.55 0.36
N SER A 149 -2.59 -3.60 -0.45
CA SER A 149 -3.11 -3.65 -1.83
C SER A 149 -2.54 -2.48 -2.64
N LYS A 150 -3.41 -1.72 -3.32
CA LYS A 150 -3.04 -0.49 -4.04
C LYS A 150 -2.31 0.54 -3.18
N GLY A 151 -2.67 0.70 -1.90
CA GLY A 151 -1.98 1.65 -1.02
C GLY A 151 -0.50 1.28 -0.79
N GLY A 152 -0.17 0.00 -0.73
CA GLY A 152 1.23 -0.41 -0.68
C GLY A 152 1.95 -0.26 -2.02
N ASN A 153 1.24 -0.33 -3.16
CA ASN A 153 1.80 0.05 -4.46
C ASN A 153 2.13 1.55 -4.52
N ASP A 154 1.26 2.40 -3.96
CA ASP A 154 1.52 3.84 -3.84
C ASP A 154 2.72 4.14 -2.92
N ALA A 155 2.84 3.45 -1.79
CA ALA A 155 4.01 3.54 -0.90
C ALA A 155 5.32 3.13 -1.60
N GLN A 156 5.30 2.01 -2.33
CA GLN A 156 6.44 1.55 -3.13
C GLN A 156 6.82 2.55 -4.22
N TYR A 157 5.82 3.14 -4.89
CA TYR A 157 6.02 4.18 -5.90
C TYR A 157 6.83 5.35 -5.33
N ILE A 158 6.38 5.94 -4.21
CA ILE A 158 7.07 7.06 -3.54
C ILE A 158 8.49 6.66 -3.15
N THR A 159 8.68 5.44 -2.63
CA THR A 159 9.99 4.92 -2.22
C THR A 159 10.97 4.83 -3.39
N ILE A 160 10.50 4.47 -4.58
CA ILE A 160 11.34 4.49 -5.78
C ILE A 160 11.73 5.92 -6.14
N LEU A 161 10.81 6.87 -6.11
CA LEU A 161 11.10 8.23 -6.57
C LEU A 161 11.91 9.07 -5.57
N ASN A 162 11.67 8.90 -4.27
CA ASN A 162 12.23 9.72 -3.19
C ASN A 162 12.94 8.89 -2.11
N GLY A 163 13.65 7.84 -2.54
CA GLY A 163 14.24 6.87 -1.63
C GLY A 163 15.20 7.48 -0.62
N GLU A 164 15.84 8.61 -0.89
CA GLU A 164 16.72 9.32 0.05
C GLU A 164 16.02 9.81 1.33
N CYS A 165 14.73 10.11 1.26
CA CYS A 165 13.91 10.55 2.40
C CYS A 165 13.03 9.43 2.98
N VAL A 166 13.18 8.19 2.50
CA VAL A 166 12.42 7.04 3.00
C VAL A 166 13.34 6.16 3.84
N ASN A 167 12.96 5.90 5.08
CA ASN A 167 13.67 4.96 5.95
C ASN A 167 13.32 3.52 5.54
N GLN A 168 12.03 3.24 5.47
CA GLN A 168 11.48 1.93 5.12
C GLN A 168 10.13 2.07 4.42
N CYS A 169 9.83 1.10 3.56
CA CYS A 169 8.53 0.91 2.96
C CYS A 169 8.06 -0.53 3.22
N VAL A 170 6.91 -0.66 3.88
CA VAL A 170 6.32 -1.96 4.20
C VAL A 170 4.98 -2.10 3.48
N SER A 171 4.93 -2.96 2.48
CA SER A 171 3.71 -3.18 1.69
C SER A 171 3.09 -4.54 1.98
N PHE A 172 1.77 -4.59 2.06
CA PHE A 172 1.01 -5.80 2.36
C PHE A 172 0.13 -6.18 1.17
N ASN A 173 0.37 -7.36 0.59
CA ASN A 173 -0.37 -7.88 -0.56
C ASN A 173 -0.46 -6.92 -1.76
N SER A 174 0.55 -6.06 -1.97
CA SER A 174 0.51 -5.07 -3.05
C SER A 174 0.81 -5.66 -4.41
N PRO A 175 0.12 -5.22 -5.47
CA PRO A 175 0.48 -5.58 -6.83
C PRO A 175 1.81 -4.92 -7.24
N GLY A 176 2.50 -5.53 -8.19
CA GLY A 176 3.71 -4.99 -8.79
C GLY A 176 3.43 -3.86 -9.80
N PHE A 177 4.40 -3.64 -10.70
CA PHE A 177 4.39 -2.54 -11.66
C PHE A 177 4.51 -3.05 -13.10
N SER A 178 4.01 -2.24 -14.04
CA SER A 178 4.09 -2.52 -15.48
C SER A 178 5.53 -2.43 -16.00
N ALA A 179 5.80 -3.10 -17.13
CA ALA A 179 7.07 -2.94 -17.85
C ALA A 179 7.36 -1.48 -18.25
N ASP A 180 6.32 -0.65 -18.50
CA ASP A 180 6.48 0.79 -18.73
C ASP A 180 7.08 1.50 -17.50
N PHE A 181 6.62 1.19 -16.28
CA PHE A 181 7.18 1.74 -15.02
C PHE A 181 8.62 1.24 -14.81
N ILE A 182 8.84 -0.08 -14.96
CA ILE A 182 10.17 -0.69 -14.81
C ILE A 182 11.17 -0.04 -15.76
N GLY A 183 10.79 0.17 -17.01
CA GLY A 183 11.62 0.83 -18.01
C GLY A 183 11.89 2.31 -17.71
N LYS A 184 10.90 3.05 -17.22
CA LYS A 184 11.03 4.48 -16.88
C LYS A 184 11.93 4.70 -15.65
N TYR A 185 11.79 3.86 -14.63
CA TYR A 185 12.41 4.06 -13.32
C TYR A 185 13.49 3.03 -12.97
N TYR A 186 14.10 2.38 -13.97
CA TYR A 186 15.07 1.31 -13.77
C TYR A 186 16.20 1.66 -12.78
N HIS A 187 16.80 2.84 -12.93
CA HIS A 187 17.91 3.27 -12.07
C HIS A 187 17.46 3.54 -10.63
N GLN A 188 16.30 4.18 -10.48
CA GLN A 188 15.70 4.45 -9.18
C GLN A 188 15.30 3.14 -8.46
N ILE A 189 14.73 2.18 -9.19
CA ILE A 189 14.43 0.84 -8.68
C ILE A 189 15.72 0.17 -8.18
N LYS A 190 16.76 0.15 -9.00
CA LYS A 190 18.05 -0.43 -8.61
C LYS A 190 18.63 0.21 -7.35
N LYS A 191 18.50 1.54 -7.21
CA LYS A 191 19.02 2.31 -6.07
C LYS A 191 18.21 2.09 -4.79
N ASN A 192 16.87 2.06 -4.89
CA ASN A 192 15.99 2.26 -3.74
C ASN A 192 15.21 1.00 -3.31
N ARG A 193 15.20 -0.08 -4.12
CA ARG A 193 14.39 -1.29 -3.85
C ARG A 193 14.65 -1.96 -2.50
N GLU A 194 15.88 -1.89 -1.98
CA GLU A 194 16.24 -2.56 -0.72
C GLU A 194 15.54 -1.94 0.51
N LYS A 195 14.96 -0.75 0.36
CA LYS A 195 14.11 -0.12 1.38
C LYS A 195 12.70 -0.70 1.45
N ILE A 196 12.32 -1.54 0.47
CA ILE A 196 10.98 -2.09 0.33
C ILE A 196 10.98 -3.54 0.83
N THR A 197 10.17 -3.78 1.88
CA THR A 197 9.77 -5.12 2.31
C THR A 197 8.32 -5.38 1.92
N ALA A 198 8.09 -6.36 1.07
CA ALA A 198 6.76 -6.81 0.67
C ALA A 198 6.37 -8.09 1.43
N TYR A 199 5.27 -8.00 2.19
CA TYR A 199 4.60 -9.14 2.81
C TYR A 199 3.49 -9.64 1.91
N GLU A 200 3.57 -10.91 1.53
CA GLU A 200 2.76 -11.51 0.47
C GLU A 200 2.06 -12.76 1.00
N GLY A 201 0.74 -12.73 1.15
CA GLY A 201 -0.05 -13.92 1.48
C GLY A 201 0.10 -15.00 0.39
N ALA A 202 0.33 -16.24 0.81
CA ALA A 202 0.62 -17.37 -0.08
C ALA A 202 -0.49 -17.65 -1.11
N TYR A 203 -1.74 -17.31 -0.78
CA TYR A 203 -2.93 -17.55 -1.61
C TYR A 203 -3.62 -16.25 -2.09
N ASP A 204 -2.90 -15.14 -2.10
CA ASP A 204 -3.43 -13.85 -2.52
C ASP A 204 -3.07 -13.56 -3.99
N ILE A 205 -4.10 -13.39 -4.82
CA ILE A 205 -3.96 -13.20 -6.28
C ILE A 205 -3.43 -11.81 -6.64
N VAL A 206 -3.61 -10.80 -5.79
CA VAL A 206 -3.24 -9.42 -6.09
C VAL A 206 -1.74 -9.23 -6.00
N ASN A 207 -1.11 -9.84 -4.99
CA ASN A 207 0.33 -9.66 -4.74
C ASN A 207 1.23 -10.31 -5.80
N ILE A 208 0.66 -11.14 -6.67
CA ILE A 208 1.36 -11.78 -7.78
C ILE A 208 1.13 -11.08 -9.12
N LEU A 209 0.31 -10.03 -9.18
CA LEU A 209 0.09 -9.29 -10.40
C LEU A 209 1.32 -8.42 -10.71
N LEU A 210 1.74 -8.45 -11.98
CA LEU A 210 2.79 -7.58 -12.53
C LEU A 210 4.17 -7.83 -11.92
N THR A 211 5.12 -6.92 -12.20
CA THR A 211 6.52 -7.05 -11.80
C THR A 211 6.75 -6.48 -10.41
N SER A 212 7.08 -7.33 -9.43
CA SER A 212 7.48 -6.84 -8.10
C SER A 212 8.81 -6.07 -8.20
N ILE A 213 8.89 -4.96 -7.48
CA ILE A 213 10.10 -4.12 -7.38
C ILE A 213 10.75 -4.17 -5.99
N ALA A 214 10.17 -4.93 -5.06
CA ALA A 214 10.67 -5.01 -3.69
C ALA A 214 12.07 -5.66 -3.64
N GLY A 215 12.95 -5.13 -2.78
CA GLY A 215 14.23 -5.76 -2.45
C GLY A 215 14.02 -7.06 -1.67
N LYS A 216 13.10 -7.01 -0.69
CA LYS A 216 12.74 -8.16 0.13
C LYS A 216 11.28 -8.56 -0.08
N ARG A 217 11.04 -9.83 -0.38
CA ARG A 217 9.69 -10.42 -0.51
C ARG A 217 9.55 -11.58 0.48
N LEU A 218 8.56 -11.49 1.35
CA LEU A 218 8.30 -12.48 2.40
C LEU A 218 6.91 -13.06 2.17
N VAL A 219 6.87 -14.34 1.80
CA VAL A 219 5.61 -15.08 1.65
C VAL A 219 5.15 -15.54 3.03
N ILE A 220 3.90 -15.27 3.36
CA ILE A 220 3.27 -15.61 4.65
C ILE A 220 2.19 -16.66 4.41
N GLU A 221 2.20 -17.73 5.23
CA GLU A 221 1.25 -18.86 5.12
C GLU A 221 -0.13 -18.47 5.64
N THR A 222 -0.83 -17.63 4.87
CA THR A 222 -2.13 -17.06 5.24
C THR A 222 -3.12 -17.15 4.08
N GLY A 223 -4.40 -17.28 4.42
CA GLY A 223 -5.48 -17.47 3.47
C GLY A 223 -5.83 -18.94 3.24
N SER A 224 -6.75 -19.18 2.32
CA SER A 224 -7.20 -20.52 1.95
C SER A 224 -6.88 -20.83 0.49
N LYS A 225 -6.83 -22.11 0.13
CA LYS A 225 -6.67 -22.52 -1.29
C LYS A 225 -7.79 -21.97 -2.19
N THR A 226 -8.96 -21.66 -1.62
CA THR A 226 -10.03 -20.92 -2.30
C THR A 226 -9.70 -19.43 -2.32
N PRO A 227 -9.56 -18.77 -3.48
CA PRO A 227 -9.10 -17.36 -3.55
C PRO A 227 -10.02 -16.34 -2.88
N LYS A 228 -11.29 -16.70 -2.63
CA LYS A 228 -12.30 -15.80 -2.07
C LYS A 228 -11.84 -15.31 -0.69
N ASN A 229 -11.88 -14.00 -0.49
CA ASN A 229 -11.54 -13.32 0.76
C ASN A 229 -10.07 -13.44 1.20
N ASN A 230 -9.13 -13.89 0.36
CA ASN A 230 -7.72 -13.96 0.75
C ASN A 230 -7.02 -12.59 0.86
N HIS A 231 -7.61 -11.55 0.26
CA HIS A 231 -7.03 -10.21 0.10
C HIS A 231 -7.48 -9.20 1.17
N LYS A 232 -7.67 -9.64 2.42
CA LYS A 232 -7.98 -8.74 3.54
C LYS A 232 -6.68 -8.22 4.14
N PRO A 233 -6.62 -6.95 4.60
CA PRO A 233 -5.40 -6.37 5.14
C PRO A 233 -4.93 -7.01 6.46
N ASN A 234 -5.86 -7.55 7.26
CA ASN A 234 -5.53 -8.23 8.51
C ASN A 234 -4.94 -9.64 8.32
N HIS A 235 -5.05 -10.24 7.13
CA HIS A 235 -4.63 -11.63 6.91
C HIS A 235 -3.13 -11.88 7.08
N ILE A 236 -2.29 -10.86 6.91
CA ILE A 236 -0.85 -11.01 7.14
C ILE A 236 -0.51 -11.15 8.63
N LEU A 237 -1.44 -10.77 9.52
CA LEU A 237 -1.26 -10.86 10.97
C LEU A 237 -1.82 -12.18 11.52
N ASN A 238 -1.15 -12.73 12.53
CA ASN A 238 -1.70 -13.77 13.37
C ASN A 238 -2.63 -13.17 14.45
N ALA A 239 -3.22 -14.04 15.28
CA ALA A 239 -4.17 -13.64 16.33
C ALA A 239 -3.57 -12.74 17.44
N PHE A 240 -2.26 -12.58 17.48
CA PHE A 240 -1.56 -11.70 18.42
C PHE A 240 -1.13 -10.37 17.76
N GLY A 241 -1.49 -10.14 16.50
CA GLY A 241 -1.07 -8.95 15.75
C GLY A 241 0.35 -9.01 15.21
N HIS A 242 1.04 -10.15 15.32
CA HIS A 242 2.37 -10.34 14.72
C HIS A 242 2.25 -10.80 13.28
N ILE A 243 3.23 -10.47 12.43
CA ILE A 243 3.33 -11.05 11.09
C ILE A 243 3.28 -12.59 11.21
N GLY A 244 2.49 -13.23 10.35
CA GLY A 244 2.31 -14.67 10.32
C GLY A 244 3.58 -15.45 9.99
N LEU A 245 3.46 -16.77 10.02
CA LEU A 245 4.59 -17.66 9.74
C LEU A 245 5.01 -17.60 8.26
N PRO A 246 6.31 -17.76 7.95
CA PRO A 246 6.77 -17.92 6.58
C PRO A 246 6.04 -19.06 5.88
N GLY A 247 5.62 -18.82 4.64
CA GLY A 247 4.93 -19.77 3.78
C GLY A 247 5.64 -19.99 2.46
N LYS A 248 5.02 -20.79 1.60
CA LYS A 248 5.48 -21.00 0.23
C LYS A 248 4.37 -20.71 -0.76
N ARG A 249 4.70 -19.95 -1.81
CA ARG A 249 3.75 -19.67 -2.88
C ARG A 249 3.49 -20.95 -3.68
N HIS A 250 2.21 -21.24 -3.93
CA HIS A 250 1.82 -22.36 -4.77
C HIS A 250 2.35 -22.17 -6.21
N PRO A 251 2.87 -23.22 -6.89
CA PRO A 251 3.42 -23.09 -8.24
C PRO A 251 2.49 -22.43 -9.26
N LEU A 252 1.18 -22.68 -9.18
CA LEU A 252 0.16 -22.02 -10.01
C LEU A 252 0.22 -20.48 -9.93
N TYR A 253 0.47 -19.92 -8.75
CA TYR A 253 0.55 -18.47 -8.55
C TYR A 253 1.82 -17.90 -9.20
N ASN A 254 2.92 -18.66 -9.22
CA ASN A 254 4.12 -18.26 -9.99
C ASN A 254 3.82 -18.22 -11.49
N SER A 255 3.07 -19.19 -12.02
CA SER A 255 2.67 -19.20 -13.43
C SER A 255 1.80 -17.99 -13.78
N ILE A 256 0.83 -17.64 -12.92
CA ILE A 256 0.01 -16.44 -13.12
C ILE A 256 0.87 -15.18 -13.07
N GLN A 257 1.81 -15.06 -12.12
CA GLN A 257 2.73 -13.93 -12.07
C GLN A 257 3.50 -13.78 -13.38
N ASN A 258 4.16 -14.86 -13.82
CA ASN A 258 4.95 -14.87 -15.05
C ASN A 258 4.12 -14.46 -16.27
N MET A 259 2.88 -14.94 -16.36
CA MET A 259 1.95 -14.55 -17.41
C MET A 259 1.67 -13.04 -17.38
N THR A 260 1.30 -12.49 -16.22
CA THR A 260 1.02 -11.04 -16.13
C THR A 260 2.23 -10.19 -16.46
N VAL A 261 3.41 -10.58 -16.00
CA VAL A 261 4.68 -9.91 -16.33
C VAL A 261 4.91 -9.95 -17.84
N ALA A 262 4.85 -11.13 -18.47
CA ALA A 262 5.06 -11.31 -19.90
C ALA A 262 4.12 -10.45 -20.76
N MET A 263 2.83 -10.38 -20.38
CA MET A 263 1.87 -9.53 -21.08
C MET A 263 2.28 -8.05 -21.08
N THR A 264 2.70 -7.52 -19.93
CA THR A 264 3.12 -6.11 -19.85
C THR A 264 4.39 -5.83 -20.68
N PHE A 265 5.34 -6.78 -20.70
CA PHE A 265 6.54 -6.67 -21.53
C PHE A 265 6.23 -6.73 -23.02
N ALA A 266 5.29 -7.57 -23.46
CA ALA A 266 4.84 -7.61 -24.84
C ALA A 266 4.24 -6.28 -25.29
N VAL A 267 3.35 -5.70 -24.47
CA VAL A 267 2.73 -4.38 -24.73
C VAL A 267 3.80 -3.28 -24.77
N PHE A 268 4.75 -3.28 -23.84
CA PHE A 268 5.86 -2.32 -23.81
C PHE A 268 6.72 -2.38 -25.09
N GLN A 269 7.07 -3.58 -25.55
CA GLN A 269 7.82 -3.77 -26.79
C GLN A 269 7.03 -3.29 -28.02
N ALA A 270 5.74 -3.61 -28.10
CA ALA A 270 4.87 -3.15 -29.18
C ALA A 270 4.82 -1.61 -29.26
N LYS A 271 4.64 -0.91 -28.14
CA LYS A 271 4.68 0.55 -28.07
C LYS A 271 6.01 1.13 -28.57
N ARG A 272 7.14 0.53 -28.20
CA ARG A 272 8.48 0.97 -28.65
C ARG A 272 8.66 0.76 -30.15
N ASN A 273 8.18 -0.35 -30.69
CA ASN A 273 8.25 -0.65 -32.12
C ASN A 273 7.40 0.34 -32.93
N LEU A 274 6.19 0.66 -32.48
CA LEU A 274 5.34 1.68 -33.10
C LEU A 274 6.00 3.06 -33.10
N LYS A 275 6.54 3.51 -31.94
CA LYS A 275 7.27 4.79 -31.86
C LYS A 275 8.48 4.84 -32.80
N ARG A 276 9.20 3.73 -32.95
CA ARG A 276 10.34 3.62 -33.89
C ARG A 276 9.89 3.69 -35.35
N LYS A 277 8.78 3.04 -35.72
CA LYS A 277 8.20 3.12 -37.07
C LYS A 277 7.75 4.54 -37.40
N ASN A 278 7.04 5.20 -36.49
CA ASN A 278 6.55 6.58 -36.69
C ASN A 278 7.70 7.60 -36.78
N LYS A 279 8.83 7.36 -36.11
CA LYS A 279 10.04 8.19 -36.26
C LYS A 279 10.76 7.99 -37.60
N LYS A 280 10.62 6.81 -38.22
CA LYS A 280 11.23 6.50 -39.52
C LYS A 280 10.39 6.98 -40.70
N ASN A 281 9.07 7.10 -40.53
CA ASN A 281 8.14 7.65 -41.50
C ASN A 281 7.34 8.81 -40.86
N PRO A 282 7.95 10.00 -40.67
CA PRO A 282 7.17 11.19 -40.34
C PRO A 282 6.27 11.52 -41.54
N ALA A 283 4.98 11.71 -41.28
CA ALA A 283 4.05 12.25 -42.26
C ALA A 283 4.43 13.68 -42.64
#